data_AF-A0A960LH81-F1
#
_entry.id   AF-A0A960LH81-F1
#
_cell.length_a   1.000
_cell.length_b   1.000
_cell.length_c   1.000
_cell.angle_alpha   90.00
_cell.angle_beta   90.00
_cell.angle_gamma   90.00
#
_symmetry.space_group_name_H-M   'P 1'
#
loop_
_entity.id
_entity.type
_entity.pdbx_description
1 polymer ?
#
loop_
_entity_poly.entity_id
_entity_poly.type
_entity_poly.pdbx_seq_one_letter_code
_entity_poly.pdbx_strand_id
1 'polypeptide(L)'
;MKAFILGVSATLFTTGLLQAEEHVQVISDLPYLGEGRTETLDLYLPATSLGSLRRPAILIVHGGGWHGGDKAAAREKNIGTTLAGAGYVCASVNYVLAEKKEKFIDNLRQVWPRNLQDCMTAVRFLRQHADEYQIDPQKIGAIGGSAGGHLVATLATVSDGDGLDPNGPYAEFSCRIQAVVPMYGAHDLLQMARSRELLDGMTKEETQLCRVASPVSHLTKDDPPALILHGTEDKLVPVEQSEILHREWQKAGLKSQLLVIEGAPHSFHLQPKQRDLRPLVIGFFDRHLKAGKSPAPPKVVKDFPTLPEGMVLGAVSGVEIDRDGNVLVFHRGRHSILVFSPEGEFLRSFGDGFYDSTHFLRRDPDGLLWTTDNKNHTVLALDASGKVLRTYGERNVPGKDARHFDRPADIAFGTGGTLFVADGYGNSRVAKFDPSGELLLEWGEKGTGDGEFDLPHAIRIDSKGLVYVGDRENDRIQVFDQQGKYLRQFGGFAPFGLHIDTDDTLYVADGRANKIIHMTLEGTVLEEWGEKGPEPGNFNLPHGIVVAPDGAIYVAEVGGKRVQKFVR
;
A
#
# COMPACT_ATOMS: atom_id res chain seq x y z
N MET A 1 -53.65 -38.83 -39.13
CA MET A 1 -53.58 -37.49 -38.52
C MET A 1 -53.11 -37.62 -37.07
N LYS A 2 -51.80 -37.44 -36.83
CA LYS A 2 -51.12 -37.00 -35.60
C LYS A 2 -49.62 -37.31 -35.69
N ALA A 3 -48.82 -36.25 -35.47
CA ALA A 3 -47.47 -36.15 -34.91
C ALA A 3 -46.27 -36.91 -35.53
N PHE A 4 -45.14 -36.22 -35.76
CA PHE A 4 -43.91 -36.35 -34.95
C PHE A 4 -42.73 -35.41 -35.39
N ILE A 5 -41.99 -34.95 -34.36
CA ILE A 5 -40.58 -34.48 -34.26
C ILE A 5 -40.13 -33.15 -34.93
N LEU A 6 -39.82 -32.16 -34.08
CA LEU A 6 -38.85 -31.09 -34.35
C LEU A 6 -37.45 -31.53 -33.87
N GLY A 7 -36.44 -31.27 -34.69
CA GLY A 7 -35.04 -31.58 -34.43
C GLY A 7 -34.34 -30.60 -33.48
N VAL A 8 -33.36 -31.16 -32.76
CA VAL A 8 -32.47 -30.52 -31.80
C VAL A 8 -31.35 -29.76 -32.54
N SER A 9 -31.09 -28.52 -32.15
CA SER A 9 -29.78 -27.87 -32.36
C SER A 9 -29.33 -27.28 -31.03
N ALA A 10 -28.22 -27.81 -30.51
CA ALA A 10 -27.61 -27.37 -29.27
C ALA A 10 -26.64 -26.21 -29.58
N THR A 11 -27.00 -25.01 -29.15
CA THR A 11 -26.10 -23.84 -29.14
C THR A 11 -25.42 -23.76 -27.78
N LEU A 12 -24.08 -23.74 -27.78
CA LEU A 12 -23.26 -23.54 -26.59
C LEU A 12 -23.64 -22.24 -25.88
N PHE A 13 -23.93 -22.32 -24.58
CA PHE A 13 -23.94 -21.17 -23.68
C PHE A 13 -22.50 -20.75 -23.38
N THR A 14 -22.06 -19.64 -23.94
CA THR A 14 -20.96 -18.85 -23.37
C THR A 14 -21.47 -18.14 -22.12
N THR A 15 -21.26 -18.71 -20.95
CA THR A 15 -21.37 -17.97 -19.68
C THR A 15 -20.15 -17.07 -19.57
N GLY A 16 -20.30 -15.82 -20.01
CA GLY A 16 -19.41 -14.76 -19.56
C GLY A 16 -19.54 -14.65 -18.04
N LEU A 17 -18.44 -14.86 -17.33
CA LEU A 17 -18.30 -14.42 -15.95
C LEU A 17 -18.27 -12.88 -15.99
N LEU A 18 -19.46 -12.27 -15.95
CA LEU A 18 -19.61 -10.92 -15.41
C LEU A 18 -19.30 -11.04 -13.91
N GLN A 19 -18.25 -10.36 -13.46
CA GLN A 19 -18.03 -10.08 -12.05
C GLN A 19 -19.31 -9.48 -11.47
N ALA A 20 -19.81 -10.07 -10.38
CA ALA A 20 -20.91 -9.49 -9.63
C ALA A 20 -20.46 -8.13 -9.05
N GLU A 21 -21.08 -7.04 -9.52
CA GLU A 21 -20.96 -5.74 -8.85
C GLU A 21 -21.62 -5.85 -7.47
N GLU A 22 -20.84 -5.72 -6.40
CA GLU A 22 -21.40 -5.59 -5.05
C GLU A 22 -22.16 -4.25 -4.95
N HIS A 23 -23.49 -4.31 -4.81
CA HIS A 23 -24.36 -3.13 -4.83
C HIS A 23 -24.21 -2.26 -3.56
N VAL A 24 -23.63 -1.05 -3.68
CA VAL A 24 -23.62 -0.02 -2.62
C VAL A 24 -25.06 0.50 -2.39
N GLN A 25 -25.52 0.51 -1.14
CA GLN A 25 -26.80 1.11 -0.77
C GLN A 25 -26.61 2.61 -0.54
N VAL A 26 -27.52 3.43 -1.07
CA VAL A 26 -27.50 4.90 -0.86
C VAL A 26 -28.76 5.33 -0.11
N ILE A 27 -28.59 6.06 0.99
CA ILE A 27 -29.68 6.74 1.72
C ILE A 27 -29.49 8.23 1.52
N SER A 28 -30.44 8.88 0.83
CA SER A 28 -30.31 10.28 0.46
C SER A 28 -31.08 11.23 1.38
N ASP A 29 -30.61 12.48 1.40
CA ASP A 29 -31.30 13.63 1.99
C ASP A 29 -31.60 13.51 3.50
N LEU A 30 -30.66 12.94 4.24
CA LEU A 30 -30.76 12.86 5.70
C LEU A 30 -30.49 14.23 6.34
N PRO A 31 -31.40 14.72 7.20
CA PRO A 31 -31.14 15.93 7.98
C PRO A 31 -30.09 15.63 9.05
N TYR A 32 -29.11 16.52 9.20
CA TYR A 32 -28.02 16.32 10.18
C TYR A 32 -27.68 17.57 11.00
N LEU A 33 -28.24 18.74 10.67
CA LEU A 33 -27.92 20.03 11.31
C LEU A 33 -28.98 20.53 12.31
N GLY A 34 -30.02 19.74 12.58
CA GLY A 34 -31.12 20.11 13.47
C GLY A 34 -32.22 20.94 12.79
N GLU A 35 -33.19 21.40 13.60
CA GLU A 35 -34.38 22.12 13.10
C GLU A 35 -34.02 23.44 12.40
N GLY A 36 -34.74 23.75 11.31
CA GLY A 36 -34.58 25.01 10.56
C GLY A 36 -33.41 25.03 9.57
N ARG A 37 -32.62 23.96 9.48
CA ARG A 37 -31.57 23.78 8.47
C ARG A 37 -32.08 22.92 7.32
N THR A 38 -31.71 23.28 6.09
CA THR A 38 -32.16 22.59 4.87
C THR A 38 -31.06 21.75 4.23
N GLU A 39 -29.82 21.93 4.68
CA GLU A 39 -28.68 21.16 4.20
C GLU A 39 -28.74 19.73 4.76
N THR A 40 -28.57 18.77 3.86
CA THR A 40 -28.70 17.35 4.13
C THR A 40 -27.41 16.60 3.79
N LEU A 41 -27.35 15.31 4.13
CA LEU A 41 -26.28 14.41 3.72
C LEU A 41 -26.83 13.14 3.05
N ASP A 42 -26.00 12.52 2.22
CA ASP A 42 -26.24 11.21 1.63
C ASP A 42 -25.27 10.19 2.24
N LEU A 43 -25.80 9.07 2.71
CA LEU A 43 -25.01 7.92 3.15
C LEU A 43 -24.83 6.92 2.01
N TYR A 44 -23.60 6.42 1.87
CA TYR A 44 -23.23 5.31 1.01
C TYR A 44 -22.79 4.16 1.93
N LEU A 45 -23.55 3.07 1.92
CA LEU A 45 -23.39 1.93 2.81
C LEU A 45 -22.90 0.71 2.00
N PRO A 46 -21.92 -0.06 2.51
CA PRO A 46 -21.51 -1.32 1.89
C PRO A 46 -22.67 -2.31 1.80
N ALA A 47 -22.71 -3.12 0.73
CA ALA A 47 -23.77 -4.09 0.45
C ALA A 47 -23.95 -5.15 1.55
N THR A 48 -22.85 -5.51 2.22
CA THR A 48 -22.77 -6.70 3.09
C THR A 48 -22.92 -6.32 4.55
N SER A 49 -23.96 -6.83 5.21
CA SER A 49 -24.12 -6.75 6.66
C SER A 49 -23.05 -7.59 7.37
N LEU A 50 -22.35 -7.03 8.36
CA LEU A 50 -21.30 -7.73 9.11
C LEU A 50 -21.76 -8.30 10.46
N GLY A 51 -23.08 -8.44 10.69
CA GLY A 51 -23.59 -8.76 12.02
C GLY A 51 -23.26 -7.64 13.01
N SER A 52 -22.45 -7.92 14.04
CA SER A 52 -22.09 -6.96 15.10
C SER A 52 -20.81 -6.14 14.85
N LEU A 53 -20.08 -6.40 13.75
CA LEU A 53 -18.84 -5.67 13.46
C LEU A 53 -19.14 -4.26 12.99
N ARG A 54 -18.30 -3.31 13.42
CA ARG A 54 -18.36 -1.89 13.04
C ARG A 54 -17.31 -1.59 11.97
N ARG A 55 -17.58 -0.57 11.14
CA ARG A 55 -16.76 -0.16 10.00
C ARG A 55 -16.25 1.27 10.19
N PRO A 56 -15.06 1.62 9.70
CA PRO A 56 -14.66 3.01 9.65
C PRO A 56 -15.60 3.82 8.74
N ALA A 57 -15.71 5.12 9.02
CA ALA A 57 -16.52 6.05 8.22
C ALA A 57 -15.68 7.15 7.57
N ILE A 58 -16.16 7.67 6.44
CA ILE A 58 -15.52 8.75 5.67
C ILE A 58 -16.52 9.87 5.42
N LEU A 59 -16.22 11.06 5.90
CA LEU A 59 -16.92 12.29 5.52
C LEU A 59 -16.42 12.76 4.13
N ILE A 60 -17.34 13.08 3.22
CA ILE A 60 -17.07 13.60 1.89
C ILE A 60 -17.63 15.02 1.80
N VAL A 61 -16.77 15.99 1.49
CA VAL A 61 -17.17 17.41 1.39
C VAL A 61 -16.96 17.92 -0.03
N HIS A 62 -18.05 18.39 -0.64
CA HIS A 62 -17.99 18.90 -2.01
C HIS A 62 -17.26 20.25 -2.11
N GLY A 63 -16.84 20.60 -3.32
CA GLY A 63 -16.18 21.86 -3.66
C GLY A 63 -17.16 22.88 -4.19
N GLY A 64 -16.67 23.96 -4.79
CA GLY A 64 -17.52 25.01 -5.39
C GLY A 64 -17.32 26.41 -4.80
N GLY A 65 -16.12 26.71 -4.30
CA GLY A 65 -15.76 28.05 -3.83
C GLY A 65 -16.60 28.56 -2.66
N TRP A 66 -17.15 27.64 -1.86
CA TRP A 66 -18.12 27.90 -0.78
C TRP A 66 -19.40 28.64 -1.19
N HIS A 67 -19.68 28.76 -2.49
CA HIS A 67 -20.89 29.42 -3.02
C HIS A 67 -21.66 28.50 -3.99
N GLY A 68 -21.30 27.22 -4.07
CA GLY A 68 -21.85 26.23 -4.97
C GLY A 68 -21.34 24.83 -4.65
N GLY A 69 -21.78 23.86 -5.46
CA GLY A 69 -21.52 22.44 -5.28
C GLY A 69 -22.70 21.70 -4.66
N ASP A 70 -22.62 20.37 -4.66
CA ASP A 70 -23.68 19.52 -4.13
C ASP A 70 -23.13 18.13 -3.76
N LYS A 71 -23.65 17.55 -2.68
CA LYS A 71 -23.30 16.21 -2.16
C LYS A 71 -23.56 15.07 -3.13
N ALA A 72 -24.44 15.25 -4.11
CA ALA A 72 -24.85 14.24 -5.08
C ALA A 72 -24.25 14.49 -6.48
N ALA A 73 -23.27 15.39 -6.60
CA ALA A 73 -22.50 15.56 -7.82
C ALA A 73 -21.69 14.30 -8.17
N ALA A 74 -21.32 14.18 -9.46
CA ALA A 74 -20.74 12.94 -10.00
C ALA A 74 -19.41 12.55 -9.31
N ARG A 75 -18.62 13.53 -8.85
CA ARG A 75 -17.37 13.30 -8.14
C ARG A 75 -17.64 12.68 -6.77
N GLU A 76 -18.56 13.25 -6.02
CA GLU A 76 -18.97 12.81 -4.68
C GLU A 76 -19.57 11.41 -4.73
N LYS A 77 -20.43 11.15 -5.73
CA LYS A 77 -20.95 9.80 -6.01
C LYS A 77 -19.83 8.82 -6.32
N ASN A 78 -18.84 9.18 -7.14
CA ASN A 78 -17.70 8.30 -7.42
C ASN A 78 -16.88 8.01 -6.15
N ILE A 79 -16.57 9.01 -5.34
CA ILE A 79 -15.84 8.82 -4.08
C ILE A 79 -16.65 7.94 -3.12
N GLY A 80 -17.92 8.27 -2.89
CA GLY A 80 -18.80 7.58 -1.96
C GLY A 80 -19.03 6.12 -2.33
N THR A 81 -19.34 5.83 -3.60
CA THR A 81 -19.51 4.45 -4.07
C THR A 81 -18.21 3.66 -4.04
N THR A 82 -17.07 4.27 -4.41
CA THR A 82 -15.77 3.59 -4.38
C THR A 82 -15.38 3.20 -2.96
N LEU A 83 -15.47 4.13 -2.01
CA LEU A 83 -15.06 3.87 -0.63
C LEU A 83 -16.08 2.97 0.08
N ALA A 84 -17.38 3.09 -0.21
CA ALA A 84 -18.36 2.13 0.29
C ALA A 84 -18.12 0.71 -0.25
N GLY A 85 -17.76 0.56 -1.52
CA GLY A 85 -17.31 -0.71 -2.10
C GLY A 85 -16.04 -1.25 -1.45
N ALA A 86 -15.18 -0.37 -0.93
CA ALA A 86 -14.01 -0.74 -0.12
C ALA A 86 -14.36 -1.01 1.37
N GLY A 87 -15.64 -1.02 1.74
CA GLY A 87 -16.10 -1.41 3.08
C GLY A 87 -16.20 -0.28 4.11
N TYR A 88 -16.18 0.98 3.68
CA TYR A 88 -16.41 2.16 4.53
C TYR A 88 -17.89 2.55 4.56
N VAL A 89 -18.33 3.20 5.64
CA VAL A 89 -19.57 4.00 5.60
C VAL A 89 -19.19 5.41 5.13
N CYS A 90 -19.77 5.92 4.05
CA CYS A 90 -19.45 7.26 3.57
C CYS A 90 -20.63 8.22 3.71
N ALA A 91 -20.37 9.45 4.15
CA ALA A 91 -21.36 10.52 4.23
C ALA A 91 -20.94 11.70 3.36
N SER A 92 -21.68 11.99 2.30
CA SER A 92 -21.48 13.17 1.46
C SER A 92 -22.42 14.28 1.90
N VAL A 93 -21.90 15.46 2.21
CA VAL A 93 -22.67 16.52 2.90
C VAL A 93 -22.83 17.78 2.05
N ASN A 94 -24.02 18.36 2.09
CA ASN A 94 -24.21 19.78 1.76
C ASN A 94 -23.94 20.60 3.03
N TYR A 95 -23.35 21.78 2.87
CA TYR A 95 -23.06 22.73 3.95
C TYR A 95 -23.51 24.13 3.54
N VAL A 96 -23.54 25.09 4.47
CA VAL A 96 -23.99 26.46 4.13
C VAL A 96 -23.13 27.08 3.03
N LEU A 97 -23.79 27.63 2.00
CA LEU A 97 -23.15 28.28 0.87
C LEU A 97 -23.39 29.78 0.88
N ALA A 98 -22.37 30.53 0.45
CA ALA A 98 -22.42 31.97 0.28
C ALA A 98 -23.24 32.33 -0.97
N GLU A 99 -23.88 33.49 -0.95
CA GLU A 99 -24.28 34.12 -2.20
C GLU A 99 -23.02 34.59 -2.92
N LYS A 100 -22.82 34.14 -4.16
CA LYS A 100 -21.59 34.39 -4.92
C LYS A 100 -21.32 35.90 -5.06
N LYS A 101 -20.17 36.35 -4.56
CA LYS A 101 -19.62 37.71 -4.73
C LYS A 101 -18.36 37.69 -5.61
N GLU A 102 -17.99 38.85 -6.14
CA GLU A 102 -16.78 39.01 -6.96
C GLU A 102 -15.49 38.77 -6.17
N LYS A 103 -15.41 39.35 -4.97
CA LYS A 103 -14.24 39.19 -4.10
C LYS A 103 -14.25 37.84 -3.39
N PHE A 104 -13.09 37.19 -3.38
CA PHE A 104 -12.89 35.91 -2.71
C PHE A 104 -13.23 36.02 -1.22
N ILE A 105 -12.77 37.10 -0.58
CA ILE A 105 -12.95 37.27 0.87
C ILE A 105 -14.39 37.51 1.29
N ASP A 106 -15.19 38.15 0.44
CA ASP A 106 -16.60 38.41 0.71
C ASP A 106 -17.45 37.14 0.64
N ASN A 107 -17.04 36.15 -0.18
CA ASN A 107 -17.65 34.82 -0.16
C ASN A 107 -17.33 34.12 1.18
N LEU A 108 -16.06 34.11 1.59
CA LEU A 108 -15.63 33.47 2.85
C LEU A 108 -16.32 34.08 4.08
N ARG A 109 -16.40 35.42 4.16
CA ARG A 109 -16.98 36.15 5.29
C ARG A 109 -18.45 35.82 5.55
N GLN A 110 -19.22 35.46 4.50
CA GLN A 110 -20.64 35.12 4.65
C GLN A 110 -20.87 33.79 5.36
N VAL A 111 -19.93 32.84 5.22
CA VAL A 111 -20.14 31.44 5.63
C VAL A 111 -19.19 30.97 6.72
N TRP A 112 -18.07 31.65 6.93
CA TRP A 112 -17.11 31.26 7.97
C TRP A 112 -17.56 31.71 9.37
N PRO A 113 -17.45 30.89 10.43
CA PRO A 113 -17.00 29.49 10.44
C PRO A 113 -18.15 28.48 10.21
N ARG A 114 -19.38 28.93 9.96
CA ARG A 114 -20.58 28.06 9.89
C ARG A 114 -20.44 26.90 8.90
N ASN A 115 -19.81 27.09 7.75
CA ASN A 115 -19.52 25.99 6.81
C ASN A 115 -18.61 24.91 7.42
N LEU A 116 -17.62 25.27 8.24
CA LEU A 116 -16.82 24.31 9.00
C LEU A 116 -17.64 23.67 10.13
N GLN A 117 -18.44 24.45 10.84
CA GLN A 117 -19.33 23.94 11.92
C GLN A 117 -20.31 22.89 11.37
N ASP A 118 -20.80 23.08 10.16
CA ASP A 118 -21.63 22.10 9.47
C ASP A 118 -20.84 20.80 9.22
N CYS A 119 -19.58 20.87 8.76
CA CYS A 119 -18.73 19.68 8.63
C CYS A 119 -18.42 19.01 9.99
N MET A 120 -18.19 19.78 11.04
CA MET A 120 -18.00 19.26 12.40
C MET A 120 -19.24 18.51 12.88
N THR A 121 -20.42 19.08 12.65
CA THR A 121 -21.71 18.46 12.99
C THR A 121 -21.92 17.17 12.22
N ALA A 122 -21.49 17.08 10.96
CA ALA A 122 -21.56 15.84 10.18
C ALA A 122 -20.70 14.71 10.77
N VAL A 123 -19.50 15.02 11.29
CA VAL A 123 -18.69 14.02 12.01
C VAL A 123 -19.40 13.55 13.28
N ARG A 124 -20.01 14.48 14.02
CA ARG A 124 -20.74 14.14 15.25
C ARG A 124 -22.00 13.33 14.95
N PHE A 125 -22.70 13.62 13.86
CA PHE A 125 -23.82 12.81 13.35
C PHE A 125 -23.38 11.36 13.11
N LEU A 126 -22.24 11.13 12.46
CA LEU A 126 -21.70 9.77 12.24
C LEU A 126 -21.42 9.03 13.57
N ARG A 127 -21.00 9.74 14.61
CA ARG A 127 -20.77 9.16 15.95
C ARG A 127 -22.07 8.89 16.69
N GLN A 128 -23.02 9.82 16.65
CA GLN A 128 -24.33 9.66 17.27
C GLN A 128 -25.09 8.48 16.66
N HIS A 129 -25.03 8.32 15.34
CA HIS A 129 -25.71 7.25 14.60
C HIS A 129 -24.81 6.03 14.36
N ALA A 130 -23.76 5.86 15.17
CA ALA A 130 -22.78 4.80 14.95
C ALA A 130 -23.39 3.39 15.05
N ASP A 131 -24.34 3.20 15.95
CA ASP A 131 -25.02 1.91 16.13
C ASP A 131 -25.98 1.62 14.98
N GLU A 132 -26.68 2.65 14.48
CA GLU A 132 -27.66 2.56 13.38
C GLU A 132 -26.99 2.17 12.06
N TYR A 133 -25.83 2.78 11.78
CA TYR A 133 -25.12 2.60 10.51
C TYR A 133 -23.88 1.70 10.62
N GLN A 134 -23.70 1.00 11.73
CA GLN A 134 -22.56 0.11 12.00
C GLN A 134 -21.19 0.81 11.83
N ILE A 135 -21.08 2.04 12.31
CA ILE A 135 -19.85 2.84 12.27
C ILE A 135 -19.02 2.57 13.53
N ASP A 136 -17.70 2.48 13.39
CA ASP A 136 -16.76 2.58 14.50
C ASP A 136 -16.53 4.08 14.78
N PRO A 137 -17.06 4.62 15.90
CA PRO A 137 -17.03 6.05 16.18
C PRO A 137 -15.61 6.58 16.44
N GLN A 138 -14.62 5.70 16.62
CA GLN A 138 -13.20 6.05 16.80
C GLN A 138 -12.43 6.09 15.48
N LYS A 139 -13.06 5.75 14.35
CA LYS A 139 -12.39 5.56 13.05
C LYS A 139 -13.11 6.35 11.96
N ILE A 140 -13.04 7.68 12.03
CA ILE A 140 -13.65 8.58 11.05
C ILE A 140 -12.57 9.35 10.31
N GLY A 141 -12.53 9.23 8.98
CA GLY A 141 -11.70 10.07 8.12
C GLY A 141 -12.53 11.10 7.35
N ALA A 142 -11.85 11.98 6.61
CA ALA A 142 -12.51 12.92 5.72
C ALA A 142 -11.76 13.11 4.39
N ILE A 143 -12.50 13.35 3.32
CA ILE A 143 -12.00 13.66 1.98
C ILE A 143 -12.82 14.79 1.36
N GLY A 144 -12.17 15.70 0.64
CA GLY A 144 -12.87 16.81 0.03
C GLY A 144 -12.06 17.45 -1.08
N GLY A 145 -12.77 18.04 -2.05
CA GLY A 145 -12.13 18.69 -3.20
C GLY A 145 -12.36 20.21 -3.22
N SER A 146 -11.33 20.99 -3.58
CA SER A 146 -11.41 22.45 -3.72
C SER A 146 -11.81 23.11 -2.38
N ALA A 147 -12.90 23.89 -2.34
CA ALA A 147 -13.46 24.41 -1.09
C ALA A 147 -13.75 23.32 -0.03
N GLY A 148 -14.15 22.11 -0.46
CA GLY A 148 -14.29 20.97 0.44
C GLY A 148 -12.95 20.42 0.93
N GLY A 149 -11.91 20.49 0.09
CA GLY A 149 -10.53 20.14 0.44
C GLY A 149 -9.99 21.06 1.55
N HIS A 150 -10.27 22.36 1.43
CA HIS A 150 -10.05 23.35 2.48
C HIS A 150 -10.78 22.99 3.78
N LEU A 151 -12.08 22.70 3.71
CA LEU A 151 -12.89 22.40 4.89
C LEU A 151 -12.42 21.12 5.60
N VAL A 152 -12.12 20.04 4.87
CA VAL A 152 -11.62 18.80 5.51
C VAL A 152 -10.22 18.96 6.09
N ALA A 153 -9.34 19.73 5.43
CA ALA A 153 -8.03 20.06 5.99
C ALA A 153 -8.16 20.88 7.27
N THR A 154 -9.14 21.78 7.35
CA THR A 154 -9.37 22.60 8.55
C THR A 154 -10.04 21.80 9.65
N LEU A 155 -11.00 20.93 9.30
CA LEU A 155 -11.59 19.96 10.22
C LEU A 155 -10.53 19.05 10.86
N ALA A 156 -9.46 18.72 10.13
CA ALA A 156 -8.35 17.92 10.65
C ALA A 156 -7.50 18.66 11.69
N THR A 157 -7.42 20.00 11.63
CA THR A 157 -6.55 20.81 12.51
C THR A 157 -7.29 21.51 13.64
N VAL A 158 -8.59 21.28 13.78
CA VAL A 158 -9.39 21.85 14.87
C VAL A 158 -9.84 20.77 15.85
N SER A 159 -10.00 21.16 17.11
CA SER A 159 -10.39 20.31 18.22
C SER A 159 -11.71 20.75 18.88
N ASP A 160 -12.31 19.86 19.67
CA ASP A 160 -13.54 20.16 20.41
C ASP A 160 -13.37 21.35 21.39
N GLY A 161 -12.14 21.58 21.84
CA GLY A 161 -11.78 22.63 22.82
C GLY A 161 -11.50 24.01 22.22
N ASP A 162 -11.46 24.15 20.89
CA ASP A 162 -11.06 25.39 20.22
C ASP A 162 -12.15 26.47 20.27
N GLY A 163 -13.34 26.13 20.79
CA GLY A 163 -14.47 27.05 20.93
C GLY A 163 -15.16 27.42 19.62
N LEU A 164 -14.85 26.72 18.52
CA LEU A 164 -15.46 26.97 17.21
C LEU A 164 -16.91 26.54 17.13
N ASP A 165 -17.30 25.47 17.82
CA ASP A 165 -18.68 24.99 17.84
C ASP A 165 -19.06 24.23 19.14
N PRO A 166 -19.05 24.90 20.31
CA PRO A 166 -19.25 24.24 21.59
C PRO A 166 -20.70 23.82 21.86
N ASN A 167 -21.68 24.38 21.11
CA ASN A 167 -23.11 24.16 21.32
C ASN A 167 -23.83 23.69 20.04
N GLY A 168 -23.08 23.20 19.05
CA GLY A 168 -23.67 22.63 17.84
C GLY A 168 -24.47 21.36 18.12
N PRO A 169 -25.29 20.88 17.18
CA PRO A 169 -25.96 19.59 17.32
C PRO A 169 -24.96 18.47 17.65
N TYR A 170 -25.36 17.56 18.53
CA TYR A 170 -24.56 16.41 18.97
C TYR A 170 -23.23 16.80 19.65
N ALA A 171 -23.18 17.97 20.32
CA ALA A 171 -21.96 18.49 20.96
C ALA A 171 -21.35 17.56 22.04
N GLU A 172 -22.10 16.57 22.52
CA GLU A 172 -21.60 15.50 23.38
C GLU A 172 -20.61 14.54 22.68
N PHE A 173 -20.58 14.54 21.35
CA PHE A 173 -19.61 13.79 20.55
C PHE A 173 -18.49 14.69 20.04
N SER A 174 -17.28 14.10 19.99
CA SER A 174 -16.14 14.76 19.37
C SER A 174 -16.39 15.02 17.88
N CYS A 175 -15.77 16.06 17.31
CA CYS A 175 -15.66 16.28 15.86
C CYS A 175 -14.30 15.87 15.29
N ARG A 176 -13.36 15.35 16.10
CA ARG A 176 -12.01 15.00 15.61
C ARG A 176 -12.04 13.84 14.62
N ILE A 177 -11.27 13.93 13.55
CA ILE A 177 -11.08 12.85 12.56
C ILE A 177 -9.68 12.24 12.70
N GLN A 178 -9.50 11.02 12.19
CA GLN A 178 -8.30 10.19 12.36
C GLN A 178 -7.43 10.11 11.09
N ALA A 179 -7.92 10.57 9.94
CA ALA A 179 -7.18 10.63 8.68
C ALA A 179 -7.85 11.64 7.73
N VAL A 180 -7.07 12.37 6.93
CA VAL A 180 -7.62 13.37 6.00
C VAL A 180 -7.02 13.27 4.59
N VAL A 181 -7.88 13.47 3.58
CA VAL A 181 -7.49 13.55 2.17
C VAL A 181 -7.95 14.87 1.55
N PRO A 182 -7.18 15.97 1.67
CA PRO A 182 -7.47 17.22 0.99
C PRO A 182 -7.08 17.15 -0.49
N MET A 183 -8.04 17.36 -1.38
CA MET A 183 -7.83 17.39 -2.84
C MET A 183 -7.90 18.83 -3.35
N TYR A 184 -6.81 19.31 -3.96
CA TYR A 184 -6.73 20.60 -4.69
C TYR A 184 -7.41 21.80 -3.99
N GLY A 185 -7.28 21.85 -2.65
CA GLY A 185 -7.87 22.87 -1.80
C GLY A 185 -6.99 24.11 -1.63
N ALA A 186 -7.60 25.22 -1.22
CA ALA A 186 -6.91 26.41 -0.77
C ALA A 186 -6.66 26.31 0.74
N HIS A 187 -5.39 26.27 1.16
CA HIS A 187 -5.00 25.96 2.54
C HIS A 187 -4.25 27.09 3.26
N ASP A 188 -3.69 28.04 2.50
CA ASP A 188 -3.22 29.34 2.98
C ASP A 188 -4.07 30.42 2.29
N LEU A 189 -5.16 30.78 2.94
CA LEU A 189 -6.13 31.74 2.41
C LEU A 189 -5.57 33.16 2.37
N LEU A 190 -4.55 33.46 3.18
CA LEU A 190 -3.90 34.76 3.16
C LEU A 190 -3.05 34.91 1.90
N GLN A 191 -2.30 33.87 1.53
CA GLN A 191 -1.59 33.83 0.25
C GLN A 191 -2.57 33.90 -0.93
N MET A 192 -3.68 33.15 -0.87
CA MET A 192 -4.70 33.14 -1.92
C MET A 192 -5.40 34.49 -2.12
N ALA A 193 -5.80 35.16 -1.04
CA ALA A 193 -6.43 36.48 -1.13
C ALA A 193 -5.49 37.49 -1.82
N ARG A 194 -4.20 37.49 -1.41
CA ARG A 194 -3.18 38.36 -2.00
C ARG A 194 -2.94 38.10 -3.49
N SER A 195 -2.95 36.84 -3.92
CA SER A 195 -2.73 36.50 -5.33
C SER A 195 -3.92 36.81 -6.23
N ARG A 196 -5.16 36.72 -5.70
CA ARG A 196 -6.38 36.87 -6.49
C ARG A 196 -6.89 38.29 -6.60
N GLU A 197 -6.70 39.10 -5.56
CA GLU A 197 -7.35 40.41 -5.47
C GLU A 197 -6.42 41.59 -5.84
N LEU A 198 -5.12 41.32 -6.07
CA LEU A 198 -4.16 42.20 -6.76
C LEU A 198 -4.14 43.69 -6.34
N LEU A 199 -4.61 44.11 -5.15
CA LEU A 199 -4.75 45.54 -4.84
C LEU A 199 -4.61 45.89 -3.34
N ASP A 200 -4.02 47.08 -3.11
CA ASP A 200 -4.08 47.98 -1.95
C ASP A 200 -4.47 47.37 -0.58
N GLY A 201 -3.57 46.54 -0.03
CA GLY A 201 -3.51 46.19 1.40
C GLY A 201 -4.81 45.71 2.06
N MET A 202 -4.93 44.40 2.29
CA MET A 202 -6.00 43.80 3.10
C MET A 202 -6.15 44.50 4.47
N THR A 203 -7.38 44.67 4.93
CA THR A 203 -7.65 45.15 6.29
C THR A 203 -7.12 44.18 7.35
N LYS A 204 -7.02 44.62 8.60
CA LYS A 204 -6.59 43.75 9.70
C LYS A 204 -7.59 42.62 9.93
N GLU A 205 -8.87 42.94 9.80
CA GLU A 205 -10.00 42.03 9.95
C GLU A 205 -9.98 40.96 8.85
N GLU A 206 -9.72 41.35 7.61
CA GLU A 206 -9.56 40.42 6.47
C GLU A 206 -8.35 39.52 6.62
N THR A 207 -7.22 40.08 7.04
CA THR A 207 -6.01 39.31 7.32
C THR A 207 -6.26 38.28 8.41
N GLN A 208 -6.95 38.69 9.49
CA GLN A 208 -7.30 37.79 10.59
C GLN A 208 -8.28 36.70 10.15
N LEU A 209 -9.31 37.04 9.37
CA LEU A 209 -10.26 36.08 8.81
C LEU A 209 -9.53 35.00 7.99
N CYS A 210 -8.66 35.40 7.06
CA CYS A 210 -7.88 34.46 6.27
C CYS A 210 -7.01 33.55 7.15
N ARG A 211 -6.37 34.09 8.19
CA ARG A 211 -5.56 33.29 9.11
C ARG A 211 -6.38 32.26 9.86
N VAL A 212 -7.47 32.66 10.52
CA VAL A 212 -8.31 31.74 11.30
C VAL A 212 -9.04 30.74 10.42
N ALA A 213 -9.27 31.07 9.15
CA ALA A 213 -9.84 30.14 8.18
C ALA A 213 -8.79 29.28 7.47
N SER A 214 -7.49 29.49 7.70
CA SER A 214 -6.45 28.66 7.06
C SER A 214 -6.09 27.46 7.95
N PRO A 215 -6.19 26.21 7.48
CA PRO A 215 -5.85 25.03 8.27
C PRO A 215 -4.42 25.06 8.82
N VAL A 216 -3.48 25.64 8.06
CA VAL A 216 -2.06 25.75 8.44
C VAL A 216 -1.83 26.61 9.69
N SER A 217 -2.81 27.39 10.12
CA SER A 217 -2.72 28.24 11.33
C SER A 217 -3.02 27.48 12.62
N HIS A 218 -3.59 26.28 12.54
CA HIS A 218 -4.11 25.55 13.72
C HIS A 218 -3.36 24.26 14.02
N LEU A 219 -2.35 23.92 13.20
CA LEU A 219 -1.65 22.65 13.28
C LEU A 219 -1.03 22.38 14.65
N THR A 220 -1.31 21.19 15.17
CA THR A 220 -0.71 20.64 16.38
C THR A 220 -0.13 19.25 16.12
N LYS A 221 0.77 18.79 16.98
CA LYS A 221 1.34 17.44 16.92
C LYS A 221 0.32 16.31 17.07
N ASP A 222 -0.89 16.64 17.53
CA ASP A 222 -1.96 15.67 17.82
C ASP A 222 -2.96 15.54 16.66
N ASP A 223 -2.71 16.21 15.53
CA ASP A 223 -3.53 16.20 14.32
C ASP A 223 -3.31 14.93 13.48
N PRO A 224 -4.28 14.50 12.66
CA PRO A 224 -4.22 13.25 11.95
C PRO A 224 -3.23 13.28 10.76
N PRO A 225 -2.80 12.11 10.26
CA PRO A 225 -2.07 12.01 9.01
C PRO A 225 -2.86 12.56 7.82
N ALA A 226 -2.15 13.10 6.82
CA ALA A 226 -2.75 13.66 5.61
C ALA A 226 -2.20 13.02 4.32
N LEU A 227 -3.08 12.69 3.38
CA LEU A 227 -2.75 12.43 1.98
C LEU A 227 -3.29 13.55 1.11
N ILE A 228 -2.41 14.36 0.55
CA ILE A 228 -2.75 15.56 -0.21
C ILE A 228 -2.64 15.26 -1.69
N LEU A 229 -3.67 15.58 -2.47
CA LEU A 229 -3.76 15.29 -3.90
C LEU A 229 -3.95 16.60 -4.68
N HIS A 230 -3.18 16.83 -5.75
CA HIS A 230 -3.32 18.04 -6.58
C HIS A 230 -2.97 17.73 -8.04
N GLY A 231 -3.61 18.40 -9.01
CA GLY A 231 -3.30 18.26 -10.44
C GLY A 231 -2.48 19.44 -10.98
N THR A 232 -1.54 19.19 -11.92
CA THR A 232 -0.69 20.27 -12.46
C THR A 232 -1.40 21.22 -13.43
N GLU A 233 -2.55 20.83 -13.98
CA GLU A 233 -3.37 21.70 -14.85
C GLU A 233 -4.49 22.42 -14.07
N ASP A 234 -4.34 22.55 -12.76
CA ASP A 234 -5.22 23.34 -11.92
C ASP A 234 -5.02 24.85 -12.17
N LYS A 235 -6.01 25.46 -12.82
CA LYS A 235 -6.02 26.90 -13.14
C LYS A 235 -6.73 27.74 -12.09
N LEU A 236 -7.30 27.12 -11.06
CA LEU A 236 -8.10 27.80 -10.04
C LEU A 236 -7.33 27.88 -8.72
N VAL A 237 -6.80 26.76 -8.26
CA VAL A 237 -5.98 26.70 -7.05
C VAL A 237 -4.57 26.28 -7.48
N PRO A 238 -3.55 27.12 -7.23
CA PRO A 238 -2.18 26.75 -7.53
C PRO A 238 -1.71 25.55 -6.70
N VAL A 239 -0.90 24.68 -7.32
CA VAL A 239 -0.32 23.48 -6.66
C VAL A 239 0.45 23.85 -5.39
N GLU A 240 1.04 25.04 -5.36
CA GLU A 240 1.75 25.60 -4.21
C GLU A 240 0.92 25.58 -2.93
N GLN A 241 -0.42 25.65 -3.01
CA GLN A 241 -1.31 25.54 -1.84
C GLN A 241 -1.26 24.15 -1.19
N SER A 242 -1.11 23.09 -1.98
CA SER A 242 -0.92 21.73 -1.47
C SER A 242 0.52 21.50 -0.98
N GLU A 243 1.50 22.11 -1.62
CA GLU A 243 2.89 22.09 -1.16
C GLU A 243 3.07 22.81 0.19
N ILE A 244 2.41 23.96 0.37
CA ILE A 244 2.37 24.67 1.65
C ILE A 244 1.76 23.79 2.72
N LEU A 245 0.57 23.21 2.48
CA LEU A 245 -0.08 22.33 3.44
C LEU A 245 0.83 21.16 3.83
N HIS A 246 1.40 20.47 2.84
CA HIS A 246 2.30 19.34 3.07
C HIS A 246 3.50 19.71 3.95
N ARG A 247 4.15 20.84 3.63
CA ARG A 247 5.31 21.34 4.36
C ARG A 247 4.95 21.73 5.80
N GLU A 248 3.84 22.41 6.03
CA GLU A 248 3.45 22.79 7.40
C GLU A 248 3.05 21.55 8.23
N TRP A 249 2.40 20.56 7.63
CA TRP A 249 2.13 19.26 8.27
C TRP A 249 3.44 18.57 8.70
N GLN A 250 4.43 18.50 7.82
CA GLN A 250 5.74 17.91 8.12
C GLN A 250 6.50 18.70 9.21
N LYS A 251 6.45 20.03 9.18
CA LYS A 251 7.06 20.88 10.21
C LYS A 251 6.45 20.65 11.59
N ALA A 252 5.15 20.34 11.66
CA ALA A 252 4.47 19.96 12.89
C ALA A 252 4.83 18.53 13.39
N GLY A 253 5.68 17.80 12.66
CA GLY A 253 6.08 16.42 12.98
C GLY A 253 5.04 15.36 12.59
N LEU A 254 4.04 15.73 11.80
CA LEU A 254 2.95 14.85 11.40
C LEU A 254 3.27 14.08 10.12
N LYS A 255 2.66 12.90 9.97
CA LYS A 255 2.75 12.13 8.72
C LYS A 255 1.96 12.83 7.62
N SER A 256 2.62 13.14 6.51
CA SER A 256 1.98 13.74 5.33
C SER A 256 2.57 13.15 4.07
N GLN A 257 1.71 12.88 3.08
CA GLN A 257 2.10 12.49 1.73
C GLN A 257 1.46 13.48 0.75
N LEU A 258 2.23 13.96 -0.22
CA LEU A 258 1.74 14.79 -1.32
C LEU A 258 1.90 14.02 -2.63
N LEU A 259 0.81 13.89 -3.39
CA LEU A 259 0.84 13.43 -4.77
C LEU A 259 0.36 14.54 -5.71
N VAL A 260 1.29 15.01 -6.53
CA VAL A 260 1.01 15.90 -7.67
C VAL A 260 0.80 15.05 -8.92
N ILE A 261 -0.34 15.23 -9.58
CA ILE A 261 -0.81 14.42 -10.70
C ILE A 261 -0.63 15.22 -11.98
N GLU A 262 0.38 14.84 -12.77
CA GLU A 262 0.69 15.50 -14.03
C GLU A 262 -0.51 15.47 -14.99
N GLY A 263 -0.86 16.62 -15.55
CA GLY A 263 -1.96 16.79 -16.50
C GLY A 263 -3.36 16.74 -15.89
N ALA A 264 -3.52 16.56 -14.58
CA ALA A 264 -4.84 16.52 -13.96
C ALA A 264 -5.41 17.95 -13.77
N PRO A 265 -6.71 18.17 -14.08
CA PRO A 265 -7.34 19.50 -13.97
C PRO A 265 -7.70 19.83 -12.52
N HIS A 266 -8.31 21.02 -12.29
CA HIS A 266 -8.77 21.44 -10.94
C HIS A 266 -9.73 20.45 -10.28
N SER A 267 -10.62 19.79 -11.03
CA SER A 267 -11.61 18.89 -10.44
C SER A 267 -11.45 17.49 -11.00
N PHE A 268 -11.16 16.54 -10.11
CA PHE A 268 -11.14 15.12 -10.40
C PHE A 268 -11.68 14.28 -9.23
N HIS A 269 -12.14 13.08 -9.55
CA HIS A 269 -12.60 12.05 -8.62
C HIS A 269 -11.47 11.03 -8.34
N LEU A 270 -11.76 9.81 -7.88
CA LEU A 270 -10.71 8.82 -7.55
C LEU A 270 -10.14 8.06 -8.77
N GLN A 271 -10.68 8.30 -9.96
CA GLN A 271 -10.25 7.65 -11.20
C GLN A 271 -10.10 8.66 -12.34
N PRO A 272 -9.31 9.74 -12.19
CA PRO A 272 -9.01 10.62 -13.30
C PRO A 272 -8.32 9.85 -14.42
N LYS A 273 -8.43 10.36 -15.66
CA LYS A 273 -7.82 9.74 -16.84
C LYS A 273 -6.30 9.56 -16.71
N GLN A 274 -5.66 10.42 -15.93
CA GLN A 274 -4.23 10.50 -15.71
C GLN A 274 -3.71 9.37 -14.80
N ARG A 275 -4.50 8.97 -13.80
CA ARG A 275 -4.07 8.00 -12.78
C ARG A 275 -5.26 7.43 -12.02
N ASP A 276 -5.30 6.12 -11.83
CA ASP A 276 -6.22 5.51 -10.87
C ASP A 276 -5.71 5.77 -9.44
N LEU A 277 -6.48 6.54 -8.66
CA LEU A 277 -6.12 6.95 -7.30
C LEU A 277 -6.74 6.02 -6.25
N ARG A 278 -7.61 5.07 -6.64
CA ARG A 278 -8.30 4.18 -5.70
C ARG A 278 -7.32 3.40 -4.81
N PRO A 279 -6.27 2.73 -5.33
CA PRO A 279 -5.35 1.98 -4.47
C PRO A 279 -4.67 2.86 -3.43
N LEU A 280 -4.27 4.08 -3.82
CA LEU A 280 -3.61 5.03 -2.93
C LEU A 280 -4.54 5.56 -1.84
N VAL A 281 -5.74 6.01 -2.21
CA VAL A 281 -6.70 6.61 -1.27
C VAL A 281 -7.29 5.54 -0.35
N ILE A 282 -7.66 4.38 -0.88
CA ILE A 282 -8.13 3.25 -0.07
C ILE A 282 -7.01 2.77 0.85
N GLY A 283 -5.80 2.56 0.34
CA GLY A 283 -4.65 2.12 1.15
C GLY A 283 -4.29 3.10 2.27
N PHE A 284 -4.39 4.41 2.02
CA PHE A 284 -4.21 5.44 3.04
C PHE A 284 -5.26 5.35 4.15
N PHE A 285 -6.55 5.29 3.80
CA PHE A 285 -7.59 5.14 4.82
C PHE A 285 -7.53 3.77 5.51
N ASP A 286 -7.18 2.70 4.81
CA ASP A 286 -7.05 1.36 5.38
C ASP A 286 -5.97 1.35 6.46
N ARG A 287 -4.82 1.97 6.19
CA ARG A 287 -3.72 2.13 7.15
C ARG A 287 -4.10 2.90 8.40
N HIS A 288 -4.93 3.93 8.28
CA HIS A 288 -5.17 4.88 9.37
C HIS A 288 -6.49 4.66 10.10
N LEU A 289 -7.45 3.99 9.45
CA LEU A 289 -8.77 3.74 9.99
C LEU A 289 -9.05 2.25 10.15
N LYS A 290 -8.67 1.37 9.22
CA LYS A 290 -8.93 -0.08 9.38
C LYS A 290 -7.89 -0.75 10.25
N ALA A 291 -6.61 -0.42 10.07
CA ALA A 291 -5.59 -0.89 10.98
C ALA A 291 -5.94 -0.43 12.40
N GLY A 292 -5.87 -1.34 13.37
CA GLY A 292 -5.69 -0.91 14.77
C GLY A 292 -4.38 -0.13 14.88
N LYS A 293 -3.95 0.22 16.11
CA LYS A 293 -2.53 0.58 16.36
C LYS A 293 -1.63 -0.23 15.43
N SER A 294 -0.68 0.41 14.73
CA SER A 294 0.34 -0.28 13.90
C SER A 294 0.63 -1.61 14.58
N PRO A 295 0.34 -2.74 13.92
CA PRO A 295 0.36 -4.02 14.61
C PRO A 295 1.68 -4.10 15.37
N ALA A 296 1.62 -4.48 16.64
CA ALA A 296 2.84 -4.65 17.41
C ALA A 296 3.81 -5.49 16.57
N PRO A 297 5.10 -5.10 16.49
CA PRO A 297 6.05 -5.82 15.67
C PRO A 297 5.95 -7.31 16.02
N PRO A 298 5.99 -8.19 15.01
CA PRO A 298 5.73 -9.60 15.23
C PRO A 298 6.71 -10.13 16.28
N LYS A 299 6.21 -10.98 17.17
CA LYS A 299 7.00 -11.47 18.31
C LYS A 299 7.91 -12.58 17.84
N VAL A 300 9.20 -12.44 18.13
CA VAL A 300 10.17 -13.50 17.89
C VAL A 300 9.85 -14.72 18.77
N VAL A 301 9.84 -15.90 18.16
CA VAL A 301 9.79 -17.18 18.87
C VAL A 301 11.19 -17.50 19.35
N LYS A 302 11.37 -17.51 20.67
CA LYS A 302 12.67 -17.82 21.28
C LYS A 302 13.07 -19.26 20.97
N ASP A 303 14.38 -19.48 20.88
CA ASP A 303 15.00 -20.81 20.74
C ASP A 303 14.60 -21.59 19.48
N PHE A 304 14.07 -20.90 18.47
CA PHE A 304 13.82 -21.46 17.14
C PHE A 304 15.03 -21.25 16.21
N PRO A 305 15.46 -22.26 15.42
CA PRO A 305 15.12 -23.68 15.54
C PRO A 305 16.02 -24.36 16.57
N THR A 306 15.63 -25.55 17.03
CA THR A 306 16.49 -26.38 17.89
C THR A 306 17.43 -27.21 17.02
N LEU A 307 18.74 -26.92 17.09
CA LEU A 307 19.76 -27.66 16.37
C LEU A 307 20.14 -28.95 17.11
N PRO A 308 20.36 -30.08 16.39
CA PRO A 308 20.95 -31.28 16.96
C PRO A 308 22.33 -31.01 17.57
N GLU A 309 22.73 -31.83 18.56
CA GLU A 309 24.05 -31.72 19.20
C GLU A 309 25.19 -31.79 18.17
N GLY A 310 26.12 -30.83 18.24
CA GLY A 310 27.25 -30.72 17.32
C GLY A 310 26.93 -30.11 15.95
N MET A 311 25.67 -29.80 15.64
CA MET A 311 25.29 -29.09 14.43
C MET A 311 25.45 -27.57 14.61
N VAL A 312 26.07 -26.92 13.62
CA VAL A 312 26.29 -25.47 13.62
C VAL A 312 25.87 -24.91 12.28
N LEU A 313 25.03 -23.86 12.31
CA LEU A 313 24.64 -23.14 11.11
C LEU A 313 25.80 -22.29 10.57
N GLY A 314 25.96 -22.37 9.26
CA GLY A 314 26.77 -21.43 8.49
C GLY A 314 26.03 -20.12 8.25
N ALA A 315 26.52 -19.32 7.30
CA ALA A 315 25.72 -18.18 6.81
C ALA A 315 24.43 -18.70 6.18
N VAL A 316 23.28 -18.36 6.77
CA VAL A 316 21.97 -18.79 6.29
C VAL A 316 21.51 -17.78 5.25
N SER A 317 21.32 -18.23 4.02
CA SER A 317 21.01 -17.36 2.89
C SER A 317 19.57 -17.53 2.41
N GLY A 318 18.99 -18.72 2.57
CA GLY A 318 17.62 -19.00 2.16
C GLY A 318 16.80 -19.64 3.27
N VAL A 319 15.51 -19.34 3.27
CA VAL A 319 14.50 -20.05 4.05
C VAL A 319 13.24 -20.19 3.19
N GLU A 320 12.58 -21.34 3.27
CA GLU A 320 11.38 -21.65 2.50
C GLU A 320 10.50 -22.65 3.26
N ILE A 321 9.22 -22.74 2.90
CA ILE A 321 8.26 -23.69 3.48
C ILE A 321 7.88 -24.75 2.44
N ASP A 322 8.01 -26.04 2.79
CA ASP A 322 7.53 -27.12 1.92
C ASP A 322 6.00 -27.31 2.00
N ARG A 323 5.49 -28.30 1.27
CA ARG A 323 4.05 -28.58 1.22
C ARG A 323 3.47 -29.10 2.53
N ASP A 324 4.29 -29.69 3.38
CA ASP A 324 3.88 -30.26 4.66
C ASP A 324 3.97 -29.20 5.77
N GLY A 325 4.38 -27.98 5.44
CA GLY A 325 4.58 -26.88 6.38
C GLY A 325 5.94 -26.89 7.06
N ASN A 326 6.86 -27.78 6.67
CA ASN A 326 8.19 -27.83 7.26
C ASN A 326 9.02 -26.64 6.81
N VAL A 327 9.93 -26.20 7.67
CA VAL A 327 10.81 -25.06 7.46
C VAL A 327 12.15 -25.57 6.92
N LEU A 328 12.50 -25.15 5.71
CA LEU A 328 13.75 -25.49 5.04
C LEU A 328 14.73 -24.35 5.22
N VAL A 329 15.89 -24.65 5.79
CA VAL A 329 16.95 -23.69 6.09
C VAL A 329 18.13 -23.98 5.16
N PHE A 330 18.44 -23.03 4.27
CA PHE A 330 19.51 -23.14 3.29
C PHE A 330 20.72 -22.31 3.70
N HIS A 331 21.84 -22.97 3.99
CA HIS A 331 23.01 -22.32 4.60
C HIS A 331 24.35 -22.81 4.06
N ARG A 332 25.38 -21.97 4.25
CA ARG A 332 26.77 -22.24 3.86
C ARG A 332 27.49 -23.05 4.94
N GLY A 333 27.11 -24.32 5.08
CA GLY A 333 27.75 -25.25 6.00
C GLY A 333 27.68 -26.68 5.49
N ARG A 334 28.04 -27.63 6.35
CA ARG A 334 27.79 -29.06 6.08
C ARG A 334 26.29 -29.30 6.14
N HIS A 335 25.75 -30.14 5.26
CA HIS A 335 24.31 -30.35 5.08
C HIS A 335 23.56 -29.06 4.70
N SER A 336 23.79 -28.58 3.48
CA SER A 336 23.36 -27.24 3.05
C SER A 336 21.87 -26.95 3.23
N ILE A 337 21.00 -27.96 3.19
CA ILE A 337 19.57 -27.83 3.48
C ILE A 337 19.23 -28.66 4.72
N LEU A 338 18.75 -27.96 5.76
CA LEU A 338 18.19 -28.57 6.96
C LEU A 338 16.67 -28.39 6.94
N VAL A 339 15.93 -29.40 7.38
CA VAL A 339 14.47 -29.39 7.44
C VAL A 339 14.03 -29.48 8.90
N PHE A 340 13.20 -28.55 9.31
CA PHE A 340 12.63 -28.48 10.65
C PHE A 340 11.10 -28.53 10.61
N SER A 341 10.47 -29.05 11.66
CA SER A 341 9.03 -28.88 11.86
C SER A 341 8.67 -27.39 12.05
N PRO A 342 7.40 -26.99 11.94
CA PRO A 342 6.96 -25.65 12.30
C PRO A 342 7.37 -25.23 13.72
N GLU A 343 7.49 -26.18 14.65
CA GLU A 343 7.90 -25.99 16.04
C GLU A 343 9.42 -25.86 16.20
N GLY A 344 10.20 -26.19 15.17
CA GLY A 344 11.66 -26.06 15.15
C GLY A 344 12.41 -27.34 15.51
N GLU A 345 11.75 -28.50 15.49
CA GLU A 345 12.39 -29.80 15.67
C GLU A 345 13.10 -30.21 14.39
N PHE A 346 14.36 -30.66 14.49
CA PHE A 346 15.09 -31.15 13.33
C PHE A 346 14.49 -32.46 12.81
N LEU A 347 14.16 -32.50 11.52
CA LEU A 347 13.56 -33.67 10.87
C LEU A 347 14.57 -34.45 10.03
N ARG A 348 15.31 -33.74 9.17
CA ARG A 348 16.29 -34.33 8.25
C ARG A 348 17.16 -33.26 7.61
N SER A 349 18.18 -33.69 6.89
CA SER A 349 19.01 -32.81 6.07
C SER A 349 19.41 -33.47 4.74
N PHE A 350 19.78 -32.64 3.76
CA PHE A 350 20.29 -33.06 2.47
C PHE A 350 21.11 -31.93 1.80
N GLY A 351 21.60 -32.16 0.59
CA GLY A 351 22.34 -31.16 -0.18
C GLY A 351 23.87 -31.23 -0.02
N ASP A 352 24.39 -32.30 0.59
CA ASP A 352 25.84 -32.46 0.78
C ASP A 352 26.60 -32.55 -0.55
N GLY A 353 27.65 -31.74 -0.68
CA GLY A 353 28.56 -31.77 -1.82
C GLY A 353 28.02 -31.13 -3.11
N PHE A 354 26.77 -30.64 -3.12
CA PHE A 354 26.19 -29.97 -4.28
C PHE A 354 26.52 -28.48 -4.34
N TYR A 355 26.80 -27.86 -3.19
CA TYR A 355 26.88 -26.41 -3.08
C TYR A 355 28.25 -25.91 -2.63
N ASP A 356 28.75 -24.89 -3.32
CA ASP A 356 29.98 -24.17 -3.02
C ASP A 356 29.67 -22.81 -2.36
N SER A 357 28.53 -22.21 -2.69
CA SER A 357 28.03 -21.00 -2.04
C SER A 357 26.52 -20.86 -2.23
N THR A 358 25.77 -21.37 -1.25
CA THR A 358 24.32 -21.26 -1.20
C THR A 358 23.86 -19.80 -1.26
N HIS A 359 22.77 -19.56 -1.99
CA HIS A 359 22.12 -18.25 -2.06
C HIS A 359 20.62 -18.35 -1.74
N PHE A 360 19.72 -18.47 -2.72
CA PHE A 360 18.28 -18.61 -2.46
C PHE A 360 17.77 -20.05 -2.59
N LEU A 361 16.73 -20.35 -1.81
CA LEU A 361 15.92 -21.58 -1.88
C LEU A 361 14.46 -21.16 -2.03
N ARG A 362 13.81 -21.55 -3.13
CA ARG A 362 12.41 -21.21 -3.44
C ARG A 362 11.57 -22.45 -3.71
N ARG A 363 10.26 -22.38 -3.47
CA ARG A 363 9.30 -23.43 -3.86
C ARG A 363 8.45 -22.97 -5.04
N ASP A 364 8.30 -23.82 -6.05
CA ASP A 364 7.39 -23.56 -7.17
C ASP A 364 5.94 -24.01 -6.86
N PRO A 365 4.94 -23.64 -7.68
CA PRO A 365 3.56 -24.08 -7.49
C PRO A 365 3.38 -25.60 -7.47
N ASP A 366 4.21 -26.32 -8.23
CA ASP A 366 4.28 -27.77 -8.28
C ASP A 366 5.09 -28.39 -7.13
N GLY A 367 5.49 -27.58 -6.15
CA GLY A 367 6.14 -27.95 -4.91
C GLY A 367 7.54 -28.51 -5.08
N LEU A 368 8.18 -28.31 -6.23
CA LEU A 368 9.61 -28.54 -6.38
C LEU A 368 10.37 -27.45 -5.64
N LEU A 369 11.52 -27.84 -5.11
CA LEU A 369 12.46 -26.94 -4.48
C LEU A 369 13.45 -26.45 -5.55
N TRP A 370 13.78 -25.17 -5.52
CA TRP A 370 14.69 -24.54 -6.45
C TRP A 370 15.78 -23.81 -5.69
N THR A 371 17.03 -24.16 -5.96
CA THR A 371 18.18 -23.55 -5.27
C THR A 371 19.11 -22.86 -6.24
N THR A 372 19.63 -21.70 -5.85
CA THR A 372 20.70 -21.02 -6.56
C THR A 372 22.04 -21.20 -5.84
N ASP A 373 23.07 -21.48 -6.62
CA ASP A 373 24.45 -21.50 -6.17
C ASP A 373 25.26 -20.48 -6.97
N ASN A 374 25.64 -19.40 -6.29
CA ASN A 374 26.30 -18.31 -6.96
C ASN A 374 27.77 -18.61 -7.26
N LYS A 375 28.44 -19.56 -6.59
CA LYS A 375 29.83 -19.91 -6.91
C LYS A 375 29.91 -21.01 -7.94
N ASN A 376 28.92 -21.91 -7.97
CA ASN A 376 28.83 -22.94 -8.99
C ASN A 376 28.15 -22.44 -10.29
N HIS A 377 27.61 -21.22 -10.34
CA HIS A 377 26.94 -20.67 -11.52
C HIS A 377 25.68 -21.45 -11.96
N THR A 378 24.97 -22.05 -11.00
CA THR A 378 23.86 -22.98 -11.30
C THR A 378 22.58 -22.65 -10.55
N VAL A 379 21.47 -23.05 -11.17
CA VAL A 379 20.16 -23.17 -10.52
C VAL A 379 19.72 -24.63 -10.61
N LEU A 380 19.36 -25.24 -9.49
CA LEU A 380 18.97 -26.64 -9.40
C LEU A 380 17.48 -26.74 -9.03
N ALA A 381 16.74 -27.61 -9.73
CA ALA A 381 15.41 -28.04 -9.30
C ALA A 381 15.53 -29.39 -8.60
N LEU A 382 14.92 -29.53 -7.43
CA LEU A 382 14.96 -30.72 -6.59
C LEU A 382 13.55 -31.17 -6.22
N ASP A 383 13.36 -32.48 -6.08
CA ASP A 383 12.17 -32.99 -5.42
C ASP A 383 12.25 -32.83 -3.89
N ALA A 384 11.17 -33.16 -3.18
CA ALA A 384 11.10 -33.06 -1.73
C ALA A 384 12.17 -33.91 -1.02
N SER A 385 12.68 -34.99 -1.63
CA SER A 385 13.74 -35.81 -1.03
C SER A 385 15.13 -35.17 -1.13
N GLY A 386 15.28 -34.11 -1.94
CA GLY A 386 16.57 -33.47 -2.23
C GLY A 386 17.27 -34.06 -3.45
N LYS A 387 16.60 -34.89 -4.24
CA LYS A 387 17.15 -35.39 -5.51
C LYS A 387 17.07 -34.29 -6.55
N VAL A 388 18.22 -33.98 -7.17
CA VAL A 388 18.29 -33.05 -8.30
C VAL A 388 17.56 -33.65 -9.50
N LEU A 389 16.55 -32.93 -10.00
CA LEU A 389 15.77 -33.29 -11.18
C LEU A 389 16.27 -32.56 -12.42
N ARG A 390 16.68 -31.29 -12.27
CA ARG A 390 17.15 -30.44 -13.36
C ARG A 390 18.27 -29.52 -12.88
N THR A 391 19.19 -29.21 -13.79
CA THR A 391 20.27 -28.25 -13.60
C THR A 391 20.22 -27.24 -14.73
N TYR A 392 20.24 -25.97 -14.38
CA TYR A 392 20.36 -24.84 -15.28
C TYR A 392 21.69 -24.14 -14.98
N GLY A 393 22.41 -23.70 -16.02
CA GLY A 393 23.81 -23.34 -15.88
C GLY A 393 24.72 -24.56 -16.00
N GLU A 394 26.03 -24.31 -16.11
CA GLU A 394 27.06 -25.34 -16.07
C GLU A 394 27.97 -25.10 -14.88
N ARG A 395 28.19 -26.16 -14.07
CA ARG A 395 28.89 -26.06 -12.80
C ARG A 395 30.31 -25.52 -13.01
N ASN A 396 30.66 -24.44 -12.30
CA ASN A 396 31.95 -23.74 -12.37
C ASN A 396 32.25 -23.07 -13.72
N VAL A 397 31.26 -22.89 -14.59
CA VAL A 397 31.41 -22.21 -15.88
C VAL A 397 30.59 -20.92 -15.89
N PRO A 398 31.21 -19.76 -15.59
CA PRO A 398 30.53 -18.48 -15.72
C PRO A 398 30.24 -18.16 -17.18
N GLY A 399 29.13 -17.46 -17.43
CA GLY A 399 28.84 -16.91 -18.75
C GLY A 399 27.54 -16.13 -18.79
N LYS A 400 27.29 -15.45 -19.91
CA LYS A 400 26.06 -14.70 -20.21
C LYS A 400 25.31 -15.28 -21.42
N ASP A 401 25.73 -16.42 -21.97
CA ASP A 401 24.99 -17.02 -23.07
C ASP A 401 23.67 -17.67 -22.59
N ALA A 402 22.94 -18.30 -23.50
CA ALA A 402 21.65 -18.93 -23.21
C ALA A 402 21.71 -20.11 -22.23
N ARG A 403 22.89 -20.65 -21.93
CA ARG A 403 23.08 -21.84 -21.11
C ARG A 403 23.83 -21.56 -19.80
N HIS A 404 24.52 -20.43 -19.71
CA HIS A 404 25.37 -20.10 -18.58
C HIS A 404 24.85 -18.90 -17.78
N PHE A 405 25.16 -18.91 -16.49
CA PHE A 405 24.95 -17.80 -15.58
C PHE A 405 26.30 -17.27 -15.10
N ASP A 406 26.33 -16.03 -14.62
CA ASP A 406 27.49 -15.52 -13.88
C ASP A 406 27.03 -15.12 -12.48
N ARG A 407 27.06 -16.15 -11.62
CA ARG A 407 26.74 -16.07 -10.19
C ARG A 407 25.27 -15.67 -9.97
N PRO A 408 24.30 -16.56 -10.31
CA PRO A 408 22.88 -16.28 -10.17
C PRO A 408 22.50 -16.10 -8.70
N ALA A 409 21.56 -15.19 -8.44
CA ALA A 409 21.12 -14.84 -7.11
C ALA A 409 19.80 -15.55 -6.75
N ASP A 410 18.70 -15.28 -7.46
CA ASP A 410 17.36 -15.76 -7.08
C ASP A 410 16.57 -16.24 -8.31
N ILE A 411 15.45 -16.93 -8.06
CA ILE A 411 14.51 -17.44 -9.07
C ILE A 411 13.04 -17.14 -8.70
N ALA A 412 12.22 -16.88 -9.71
CA ALA A 412 10.76 -16.74 -9.60
C ALA A 412 10.04 -17.50 -10.73
N PHE A 413 8.73 -17.72 -10.54
CA PHE A 413 7.91 -18.57 -11.40
C PHE A 413 6.76 -17.76 -11.99
N GLY A 414 6.68 -17.71 -13.31
CA GLY A 414 5.63 -17.04 -14.05
C GLY A 414 4.52 -17.97 -14.51
N THR A 415 3.65 -17.46 -15.37
CA THR A 415 2.55 -18.24 -15.94
C THR A 415 3.07 -19.34 -16.86
N GLY A 416 2.33 -20.44 -16.97
CA GLY A 416 2.67 -21.57 -17.84
C GLY A 416 3.98 -22.29 -17.48
N GLY A 417 4.49 -22.13 -16.26
CA GLY A 417 5.73 -22.75 -15.79
C GLY A 417 7.01 -22.04 -16.25
N THR A 418 6.90 -20.79 -16.75
CA THR A 418 8.07 -19.99 -17.10
C THR A 418 8.90 -19.64 -15.87
N LEU A 419 10.21 -19.59 -16.03
CA LEU A 419 11.17 -19.35 -14.94
C LEU A 419 11.86 -18.01 -15.16
N PHE A 420 12.10 -17.25 -14.10
CA PHE A 420 12.80 -15.97 -14.15
C PHE A 420 13.97 -16.01 -13.17
N VAL A 421 15.19 -15.87 -13.68
CA VAL A 421 16.41 -15.92 -12.87
C VAL A 421 17.01 -14.53 -12.78
N ALA A 422 17.24 -14.06 -11.56
CA ALA A 422 18.04 -12.87 -11.29
C ALA A 422 19.53 -13.25 -11.34
N ASP A 423 20.15 -13.04 -12.50
CA ASP A 423 21.55 -13.39 -12.77
C ASP A 423 22.47 -12.20 -12.44
N GLY A 424 22.53 -11.90 -11.14
CA GLY A 424 22.83 -10.54 -10.72
C GLY A 424 24.27 -10.19 -10.42
N TYR A 425 25.08 -11.11 -9.87
CA TYR A 425 26.40 -10.74 -9.37
C TYR A 425 27.41 -10.47 -10.48
N GLY A 426 27.34 -11.21 -11.60
CA GLY A 426 28.20 -11.02 -12.76
C GLY A 426 27.51 -10.33 -13.93
N ASN A 427 26.26 -10.70 -14.22
CA ASN A 427 25.62 -10.32 -15.48
C ASN A 427 24.64 -9.14 -15.40
N SER A 428 24.20 -8.73 -14.20
CA SER A 428 23.24 -7.62 -13.99
C SER A 428 21.99 -7.71 -14.88
N ARG A 429 21.43 -8.92 -15.03
CA ARG A 429 20.26 -9.18 -15.87
C ARG A 429 19.19 -10.01 -15.16
N VAL A 430 18.00 -10.00 -15.73
CA VAL A 430 16.99 -11.04 -15.52
C VAL A 430 16.91 -11.90 -16.78
N ALA A 431 16.98 -13.22 -16.61
CA ALA A 431 16.88 -14.19 -17.69
C ALA A 431 15.60 -15.01 -17.53
N LYS A 432 14.76 -15.06 -18.56
CA LYS A 432 13.50 -15.81 -18.58
C LYS A 432 13.63 -17.07 -19.41
N PHE A 433 13.21 -18.19 -18.85
CA PHE A 433 13.24 -19.50 -19.48
C PHE A 433 11.83 -20.08 -19.62
N ASP A 434 11.67 -20.97 -20.59
CA ASP A 434 10.50 -21.84 -20.65
C ASP A 434 10.62 -23.02 -19.66
N PRO A 435 9.56 -23.82 -19.47
CA PRO A 435 9.61 -24.98 -18.56
C PRO A 435 10.62 -26.06 -18.95
N SER A 436 11.04 -26.11 -20.22
CA SER A 436 12.06 -27.05 -20.72
C SER A 436 13.49 -26.57 -20.48
N GLY A 437 13.65 -25.27 -20.23
CA GLY A 437 14.90 -24.59 -19.92
C GLY A 437 15.57 -23.88 -21.09
N GLU A 438 14.83 -23.64 -22.17
CA GLU A 438 15.27 -22.77 -23.25
C GLU A 438 15.13 -21.30 -22.83
N LEU A 439 16.16 -20.48 -23.11
CA LEU A 439 16.12 -19.05 -22.86
C LEU A 439 15.13 -18.38 -23.83
N LEU A 440 14.13 -17.70 -23.28
CA LEU A 440 13.09 -17.01 -24.04
C LEU A 440 13.41 -15.54 -24.29
N LEU A 441 13.80 -14.83 -23.23
CA LEU A 441 14.17 -13.42 -23.29
C LEU A 441 15.04 -13.06 -22.08
N GLU A 442 15.81 -11.99 -22.21
CA GLU A 442 16.56 -11.39 -21.11
C GLU A 442 16.47 -9.88 -21.18
N TRP A 443 16.61 -9.22 -20.04
CA TRP A 443 16.69 -7.78 -19.96
C TRP A 443 17.59 -7.35 -18.81
N GLY A 444 18.07 -6.11 -18.90
CA GLY A 444 18.96 -5.52 -17.93
C GLY A 444 20.43 -5.56 -18.33
N GLU A 445 21.13 -4.53 -17.87
CA GLU A 445 22.56 -4.37 -17.95
C GLU A 445 23.03 -3.56 -16.74
N LYS A 446 24.35 -3.50 -16.53
CA LYS A 446 24.89 -2.79 -15.38
C LYS A 446 24.60 -1.29 -15.47
N GLY A 447 23.90 -0.73 -14.49
CA GLY A 447 23.61 0.70 -14.46
C GLY A 447 22.61 1.11 -13.38
N THR A 448 22.09 2.33 -13.51
CA THR A 448 21.23 3.00 -12.51
C THR A 448 19.92 3.52 -13.11
N GLY A 449 19.77 3.48 -14.44
CA GLY A 449 18.57 3.88 -15.17
C GLY A 449 17.42 2.88 -15.05
N ASP A 450 16.29 3.22 -15.66
CA ASP A 450 15.11 2.35 -15.73
C ASP A 450 15.43 1.11 -16.57
N GLY A 451 15.20 -0.08 -16.01
CA GLY A 451 15.54 -1.35 -16.64
C GLY A 451 17.01 -1.73 -16.58
N GLU A 452 17.91 -0.86 -16.12
CA GLU A 452 19.29 -1.19 -15.75
C GLU A 452 19.35 -1.69 -14.31
N PHE A 453 20.35 -2.49 -13.95
CA PHE A 453 20.53 -3.01 -12.59
C PHE A 453 21.96 -2.86 -12.10
N ASP A 454 22.14 -2.72 -10.79
CA ASP A 454 23.41 -2.97 -10.10
C ASP A 454 23.14 -4.04 -9.04
N LEU A 455 23.36 -5.29 -9.45
CA LEU A 455 23.12 -6.50 -8.68
C LEU A 455 21.62 -6.77 -8.40
N PRO A 456 20.85 -7.24 -9.41
CA PRO A 456 19.52 -7.78 -9.19
C PRO A 456 19.64 -9.05 -8.34
N HIS A 457 19.22 -8.95 -7.09
CA HIS A 457 19.57 -9.91 -6.04
C HIS A 457 18.41 -10.81 -5.62
N ALA A 458 17.19 -10.29 -5.69
CA ALA A 458 15.97 -11.00 -5.32
C ALA A 458 14.91 -10.77 -6.39
N ILE A 459 14.06 -11.77 -6.64
CA ILE A 459 13.02 -11.68 -7.67
C ILE A 459 11.73 -12.37 -7.21
N ARG A 460 10.59 -11.73 -7.45
CA ARG A 460 9.25 -12.25 -7.13
C ARG A 460 8.25 -11.90 -8.22
N ILE A 461 7.17 -12.67 -8.30
CA ILE A 461 6.04 -12.41 -9.20
C ILE A 461 4.77 -12.30 -8.35
N ASP A 462 3.99 -11.23 -8.56
CA ASP A 462 2.72 -11.02 -7.84
C ASP A 462 1.56 -11.82 -8.45
N SER A 463 0.38 -11.76 -7.83
CA SER A 463 -0.82 -12.47 -8.31
C SER A 463 -1.29 -12.03 -9.70
N LYS A 464 -0.89 -10.82 -10.13
CA LYS A 464 -1.22 -10.22 -11.44
C LYS A 464 -0.15 -10.54 -12.50
N GLY A 465 0.90 -11.24 -12.11
CA GLY A 465 2.00 -11.64 -12.99
C GLY A 465 3.07 -10.56 -13.18
N LEU A 466 3.09 -9.47 -12.42
CA LEU A 466 4.16 -8.48 -12.49
C LEU A 466 5.42 -8.99 -11.79
N VAL A 467 6.58 -8.67 -12.37
CA VAL A 467 7.89 -9.13 -11.91
C VAL A 467 8.56 -8.03 -11.07
N TYR A 468 8.83 -8.31 -9.79
CA TYR A 468 9.49 -7.41 -8.85
C TYR A 468 10.94 -7.87 -8.68
N VAL A 469 11.88 -7.00 -9.03
CA VAL A 469 13.31 -7.27 -8.98
C VAL A 469 13.95 -6.35 -7.95
N GLY A 470 14.49 -6.93 -6.88
CA GLY A 470 15.29 -6.23 -5.88
C GLY A 470 16.67 -5.92 -6.44
N ASP A 471 16.92 -4.67 -6.75
CA ASP A 471 18.14 -4.13 -7.33
C ASP A 471 19.03 -3.59 -6.21
N ARG A 472 19.85 -4.49 -5.64
CA ARG A 472 20.37 -4.34 -4.29
C ARG A 472 21.34 -3.18 -4.12
N GLU A 473 22.26 -2.97 -5.07
CA GLU A 473 23.24 -1.89 -4.95
C GLU A 473 22.67 -0.53 -5.38
N ASN A 474 21.52 -0.52 -6.06
CA ASN A 474 20.75 0.70 -6.36
C ASN A 474 19.68 1.03 -5.30
N ASP A 475 19.62 0.29 -4.19
CA ASP A 475 18.70 0.52 -3.06
C ASP A 475 17.22 0.69 -3.48
N ARG A 476 16.78 -0.15 -4.44
CA ARG A 476 15.45 -0.06 -5.06
C ARG A 476 14.87 -1.41 -5.47
N ILE A 477 13.56 -1.43 -5.67
CA ILE A 477 12.85 -2.49 -6.40
C ILE A 477 12.34 -1.89 -7.71
N GLN A 478 12.60 -2.59 -8.81
CA GLN A 478 12.00 -2.29 -10.11
C GLN A 478 10.93 -3.32 -10.46
N VAL A 479 9.84 -2.85 -11.08
CA VAL A 479 8.69 -3.67 -11.44
C VAL A 479 8.51 -3.71 -12.95
N PHE A 480 8.33 -4.91 -13.49
CA PHE A 480 8.22 -5.19 -14.92
C PHE A 480 6.97 -6.02 -15.22
N ASP A 481 6.56 -6.05 -16.48
CA ASP A 481 5.72 -7.15 -16.97
C ASP A 481 6.57 -8.41 -17.27
N GLN A 482 5.93 -9.52 -17.64
CA GLN A 482 6.61 -10.79 -17.96
C GLN A 482 7.36 -10.76 -19.31
N GLN A 483 7.31 -9.64 -20.03
CA GLN A 483 8.03 -9.39 -21.28
C GLN A 483 9.25 -8.48 -21.05
N GLY A 484 9.55 -8.13 -19.80
CA GLY A 484 10.71 -7.30 -19.44
C GLY A 484 10.49 -5.81 -19.64
N LYS A 485 9.24 -5.37 -19.88
CA LYS A 485 8.94 -3.93 -19.98
C LYS A 485 8.93 -3.33 -18.58
N TYR A 486 9.78 -2.32 -18.37
CA TYR A 486 9.77 -1.54 -17.15
C TYR A 486 8.43 -0.81 -16.95
N LEU A 487 7.90 -0.85 -15.73
CA LEU A 487 6.64 -0.22 -15.36
C LEU A 487 6.82 0.89 -14.33
N ARG A 488 7.58 0.63 -13.27
CA ARG A 488 7.81 1.56 -12.15
C ARG A 488 8.94 1.07 -11.23
N GLN A 489 9.32 1.92 -10.29
CA GLN A 489 10.24 1.59 -9.21
C GLN A 489 9.90 2.31 -7.90
N PHE A 490 10.41 1.80 -6.80
CA PHE A 490 10.38 2.42 -5.47
C PHE A 490 11.59 1.92 -4.67
N GLY A 491 12.03 2.68 -3.66
CA GLY A 491 13.28 2.35 -2.97
C GLY A 491 13.48 3.10 -1.66
N GLY A 492 14.75 3.21 -1.25
CA GLY A 492 15.15 3.71 0.06
C GLY A 492 15.55 2.61 1.05
N PHE A 493 15.82 1.41 0.54
CA PHE A 493 16.22 0.22 1.29
C PHE A 493 17.04 -0.71 0.39
N ALA A 494 17.91 -1.54 0.96
CA ALA A 494 18.70 -2.50 0.18
C ALA A 494 17.99 -3.86 0.15
N PRO A 495 17.30 -4.27 -0.94
CA PRO A 495 16.50 -5.50 -0.97
C PRO A 495 17.38 -6.75 -1.04
N PHE A 496 17.74 -7.30 0.12
CA PHE A 496 18.48 -8.57 0.18
C PHE A 496 17.56 -9.75 -0.06
N GLY A 497 16.30 -9.70 0.37
CA GLY A 497 15.31 -10.74 0.09
C GLY A 497 13.91 -10.18 -0.03
N LEU A 498 13.09 -10.85 -0.85
CA LEU A 498 11.71 -10.49 -1.12
C LEU A 498 10.78 -11.68 -0.88
N HIS A 499 9.60 -11.40 -0.34
CA HIS A 499 8.46 -12.32 -0.29
C HIS A 499 7.17 -11.56 -0.57
N ILE A 500 6.39 -12.02 -1.55
CA ILE A 500 5.04 -11.51 -1.80
C ILE A 500 4.09 -12.51 -1.18
N ASP A 501 3.26 -12.04 -0.25
CA ASP A 501 2.28 -12.87 0.44
C ASP A 501 0.97 -12.96 -0.37
N THR A 502 0.09 -13.86 0.02
CA THR A 502 -1.19 -14.19 -0.64
C THR A 502 -2.19 -13.03 -0.68
N ASP A 503 -1.98 -12.00 0.14
CA ASP A 503 -2.76 -10.76 0.15
C ASP A 503 -2.18 -9.66 -0.76
N ASP A 504 -1.18 -10.00 -1.59
CA ASP A 504 -0.45 -9.06 -2.45
C ASP A 504 0.23 -7.94 -1.64
N THR A 505 0.74 -8.27 -0.45
CA THR A 505 1.71 -7.44 0.26
C THR A 505 3.12 -7.98 0.09
N LEU A 506 4.11 -7.11 0.32
CA LEU A 506 5.52 -7.38 0.09
C LEU A 506 6.30 -7.24 1.39
N TYR A 507 7.06 -8.28 1.72
CA TYR A 507 8.10 -8.25 2.73
C TYR A 507 9.47 -8.09 2.07
N VAL A 508 10.25 -7.14 2.57
CA VAL A 508 11.62 -6.85 2.16
C VAL A 508 12.55 -7.03 3.34
N ALA A 509 13.55 -7.91 3.19
CA ALA A 509 14.69 -7.95 4.10
C ALA A 509 15.70 -6.88 3.68
N ASP A 510 15.79 -5.80 4.44
CA ASP A 510 16.85 -4.80 4.28
C ASP A 510 18.10 -5.26 5.02
N GLY A 511 18.94 -5.98 4.29
CA GLY A 511 20.18 -6.53 4.82
C GLY A 511 21.11 -5.46 5.38
N ARG A 512 21.18 -4.30 4.73
CA ARG A 512 22.11 -3.22 5.08
C ARG A 512 21.64 -2.46 6.31
N ALA A 513 20.34 -2.18 6.40
CA ALA A 513 19.73 -1.54 7.56
C ALA A 513 19.45 -2.51 8.73
N ASN A 514 19.56 -3.83 8.51
CA ASN A 514 19.29 -4.87 9.51
C ASN A 514 17.84 -4.82 10.03
N LYS A 515 16.89 -4.67 9.12
CA LYS A 515 15.45 -4.62 9.44
C LYS A 515 14.62 -5.33 8.37
N ILE A 516 13.39 -5.66 8.72
CA ILE A 516 12.37 -6.10 7.77
C ILE A 516 11.37 -4.97 7.54
N ILE A 517 10.93 -4.82 6.30
CA ILE A 517 9.94 -3.84 5.87
C ILE A 517 8.77 -4.62 5.25
N HIS A 518 7.56 -4.44 5.78
CA HIS A 518 6.33 -4.94 5.17
C HIS A 518 5.61 -3.76 4.50
N MET A 519 5.18 -3.92 3.25
CA MET A 519 4.64 -2.83 2.44
C MET A 519 3.61 -3.34 1.43
N THR A 520 2.87 -2.42 0.82
CA THR A 520 2.07 -2.73 -0.37
C THR A 520 2.97 -2.91 -1.60
N LEU A 521 2.48 -3.55 -2.67
CA LEU A 521 3.20 -3.70 -3.93
C LEU A 521 3.45 -2.39 -4.70
N GLU A 522 2.87 -1.27 -4.24
CA GLU A 522 3.15 0.09 -4.72
C GLU A 522 4.29 0.76 -3.95
N GLY A 523 4.91 0.08 -2.98
CA GLY A 523 6.02 0.58 -2.19
C GLY A 523 5.61 1.35 -0.93
N THR A 524 4.36 1.23 -0.50
CA THR A 524 3.89 1.96 0.68
C THR A 524 4.11 1.14 1.95
N VAL A 525 5.03 1.58 2.81
CA VAL A 525 5.38 0.88 4.07
C VAL A 525 4.18 0.77 5.02
N LEU A 526 3.89 -0.46 5.44
CA LEU A 526 2.85 -0.82 6.41
C LEU A 526 3.44 -0.91 7.82
N GLU A 527 4.60 -1.54 7.95
CA GLU A 527 5.34 -1.69 9.20
C GLU A 527 6.83 -1.95 8.92
N GLU A 528 7.66 -1.73 9.95
CA GLU A 528 9.08 -2.08 9.95
C GLU A 528 9.45 -2.63 11.32
N TRP A 529 10.36 -3.59 11.38
CA TRP A 529 10.90 -4.07 12.65
C TRP A 529 12.33 -4.59 12.53
N GLY A 530 12.99 -4.65 13.68
CA GLY A 530 14.38 -5.08 13.82
C GLY A 530 15.38 -3.93 13.71
N GLU A 531 16.54 -4.16 14.31
CA GLU A 531 17.72 -3.32 14.25
C GLU A 531 18.97 -4.21 14.27
N LYS A 532 20.16 -3.61 14.14
CA LYS A 532 21.40 -4.37 14.15
C LYS A 532 21.68 -4.96 15.54
N GLY A 533 21.79 -6.29 15.65
CA GLY A 533 22.23 -6.92 16.89
C GLY A 533 21.99 -8.42 16.97
N PRO A 534 22.61 -9.11 17.96
CA PRO A 534 22.43 -10.55 18.17
C PRO A 534 21.17 -10.88 18.98
N GLU A 535 20.52 -9.88 19.58
CA GLU A 535 19.33 -10.09 20.41
C GLU A 535 18.17 -10.70 19.59
N PRO A 536 17.26 -11.48 20.22
CA PRO A 536 16.06 -11.98 19.55
C PRO A 536 15.22 -10.84 18.97
N GLY A 537 14.88 -10.94 17.69
CA GLY A 537 14.14 -9.92 16.94
C GLY A 537 14.99 -8.84 16.28
N ASN A 538 16.29 -8.78 16.60
CA ASN A 538 17.28 -7.97 15.90
C ASN A 538 17.99 -8.83 14.85
N PHE A 539 18.67 -8.18 13.90
CA PHE A 539 19.26 -8.86 12.76
C PHE A 539 20.72 -8.50 12.53
N ASN A 540 21.43 -9.39 11.85
CA ASN A 540 22.74 -9.14 11.26
C ASN A 540 22.77 -9.67 9.82
N LEU A 541 22.61 -8.76 8.85
CA LEU A 541 22.42 -9.04 7.43
C LEU A 541 21.24 -10.02 7.19
N PRO A 542 19.99 -9.61 7.50
CA PRO A 542 18.81 -10.38 7.11
C PRO A 542 18.78 -10.54 5.59
N HIS A 543 18.38 -11.72 5.12
CA HIS A 543 18.52 -12.14 3.74
C HIS A 543 17.23 -12.82 3.24
N GLY A 544 17.19 -14.14 3.10
CA GLY A 544 15.96 -14.85 2.76
C GLY A 544 14.82 -14.60 3.75
N ILE A 545 13.61 -14.41 3.23
CA ILE A 545 12.39 -14.25 4.01
C ILE A 545 11.25 -15.03 3.37
N VAL A 546 10.40 -15.63 4.19
CA VAL A 546 9.16 -16.32 3.79
C VAL A 546 8.08 -16.15 4.86
N VAL A 547 6.84 -15.99 4.42
CA VAL A 547 5.65 -16.07 5.28
C VAL A 547 4.94 -17.40 5.02
N ALA A 548 4.67 -18.15 6.08
CA ALA A 548 3.94 -19.40 6.03
C ALA A 548 2.41 -19.14 5.96
N PRO A 549 1.60 -20.11 5.50
CA PRO A 549 0.15 -19.95 5.40
C PRO A 549 -0.58 -19.61 6.71
N ASP A 550 0.03 -19.92 7.85
CA ASP A 550 -0.48 -19.58 9.19
C ASP A 550 -0.09 -18.16 9.65
N GLY A 551 0.62 -17.41 8.81
CA GLY A 551 1.14 -16.08 9.10
C GLY A 551 2.48 -16.04 9.84
N ALA A 552 3.10 -17.20 10.12
CA ALA A 552 4.43 -17.22 10.72
C ALA A 552 5.49 -16.72 9.71
N ILE A 553 6.37 -15.83 10.17
CA ILE A 553 7.40 -15.20 9.33
C ILE A 553 8.75 -15.82 9.69
N TYR A 554 9.50 -16.27 8.69
CA TYR A 554 10.84 -16.82 8.86
C TYR A 554 11.86 -15.96 8.14
N VAL A 555 12.94 -15.60 8.83
CA VAL A 555 13.99 -14.71 8.30
C VAL A 555 15.35 -15.38 8.47
N ALA A 556 16.04 -15.61 7.35
CA ALA A 556 17.42 -16.09 7.28
C ALA A 556 18.42 -14.94 7.47
N GLU A 557 19.54 -15.22 8.14
CA GLU A 557 20.59 -14.24 8.39
C GLU A 557 21.97 -14.77 7.95
N VAL A 558 22.59 -14.03 7.04
CA VAL A 558 23.93 -14.34 6.53
C VAL A 558 24.99 -13.98 7.59
N GLY A 559 24.87 -12.79 8.18
CA GLY A 559 25.81 -12.31 9.20
C GLY A 559 25.56 -12.94 10.57
N GLY A 560 24.28 -13.11 10.93
CA GLY A 560 23.84 -13.75 12.17
C GLY A 560 24.03 -15.27 12.19
N LYS A 561 24.18 -15.91 11.02
CA LYS A 561 24.30 -17.38 10.87
C LYS A 561 23.17 -18.13 11.57
N ARG A 562 21.95 -17.64 11.41
CA ARG A 562 20.74 -18.18 12.03
C ARG A 562 19.52 -17.98 11.15
N VAL A 563 18.42 -18.59 11.54
CA VAL A 563 17.07 -18.26 11.06
C VAL A 563 16.24 -17.91 12.28
N GLN A 564 15.40 -16.89 12.18
CA GLN A 564 14.46 -16.50 13.23
C GLN A 564 13.02 -16.71 12.77
N LYS A 565 12.16 -17.19 13.66
CA LYS A 565 10.71 -17.29 13.48
C LYS A 565 10.02 -16.16 14.23
N PHE A 566 9.01 -15.56 13.61
CA PHE A 566 8.16 -14.54 14.20
C PHE A 566 6.68 -14.92 14.04
N VAL A 567 5.86 -14.56 15.03
CA VAL A 567 4.41 -14.79 15.04
C VAL A 567 3.67 -13.53 15.48
N ARG A 568 2.41 -13.39 15.06
CA ARG A 568 1.55 -12.28 15.48
C ARG A 568 0.59 -12.65 16.59
#